data_AF-A0A2C9LLY3-F1
#
_entry.id   AF-A0A2C9LLY3-F1
#
_cell.length_a   1.000
_cell.length_b   1.000
_cell.length_c   1.000
_cell.angle_alpha   90.00
_cell.angle_beta   90.00
_cell.angle_gamma   90.00
#
_symmetry.space_group_name_H-M   'P 1'
#
loop_
_entity.id
_entity.type
_entity.pdbx_description
1 polymer ?
#
loop_
_entity_poly.entity_id
_entity_poly.type
_entity_poly.pdbx_seq_one_letter_code
_entity_poly.pdbx_strand_id
1 'polypeptide(L)'
;DEGEMKQLLESLGRVNLAQQEGETYFESHIFFDAGVRNNKISEFPLILVSLLEETLGVKPEHCTKVVTPYGLKLSWGLPSYKTKAKMIFSIHLKDNTLVKNKKRWSQVMYMSYVLDFLKDSATNGGESYILTTDADVMFTPDSVEALLDLMTRDTSIGAVCARTHPMGYGPLVWYQVFEYAVGHWFQK
;
A
#
# COMPACT_ATOMS: atom_id res chain seq x y z
N ASP A 1 -13.96 -5.46 -0.23
CA ASP A 1 -15.23 -4.81 0.14
C ASP A 1 -15.01 -3.30 0.33
N GLU A 2 -16.04 -2.46 0.25
CA GLU A 2 -15.92 -0.99 0.46
C GLU A 2 -15.37 -0.68 1.86
N GLY A 3 -15.82 -1.43 2.88
CA GLY A 3 -15.34 -1.28 4.25
C GLY A 3 -13.84 -1.57 4.39
N GLU A 4 -13.32 -2.59 3.71
CA GLU A 4 -11.87 -2.91 3.71
C GLU A 4 -11.06 -1.81 3.01
N MET A 5 -11.56 -1.30 1.88
CA MET A 5 -10.94 -0.17 1.17
C MET A 5 -10.87 1.07 2.06
N LYS A 6 -11.96 1.38 2.77
CA LYS A 6 -12.01 2.48 3.73
C LYS A 6 -10.99 2.29 4.85
N GLN A 7 -10.94 1.11 5.46
CA GLN A 7 -10.00 0.78 6.53
C GLN A 7 -8.53 0.92 6.10
N LEU A 8 -8.20 0.50 4.88
CA LEU A 8 -6.87 0.68 4.30
C LEU A 8 -6.52 2.18 4.18
N LEU A 9 -7.43 2.98 3.62
CA LEU A 9 -7.23 4.42 3.45
C LEU A 9 -7.10 5.12 4.81
N GLU A 10 -7.89 4.75 5.82
CA GLU A 10 -7.78 5.27 7.19
C GLU A 10 -6.45 4.90 7.85
N SER A 11 -5.91 3.71 7.57
CA SER A 11 -4.59 3.30 8.05
C SER A 11 -3.48 4.14 7.41
N LEU A 12 -3.57 4.41 6.11
CA LEU A 12 -2.66 5.33 5.40
C LEU A 12 -2.79 6.78 5.90
N GLY A 13 -4.00 7.25 6.19
CA GLY A 13 -4.24 8.57 6.76
C GLY A 13 -3.57 8.73 8.12
N ARG A 14 -3.65 7.71 8.98
CA ARG A 14 -2.94 7.67 10.27
C ARG A 14 -1.42 7.72 10.10
N VAL A 15 -0.86 7.00 9.12
CA VAL A 15 0.58 7.06 8.79
C VAL A 15 0.97 8.45 8.28
N ASN A 16 0.17 9.08 7.41
CA ASN A 16 0.44 10.45 6.94
C ASN A 16 0.47 11.46 8.10
N LEU A 17 -0.44 11.31 9.07
CA LEU A 17 -0.46 12.16 10.27
C LEU A 17 0.79 11.97 11.12
N ALA A 18 1.14 10.71 11.45
CA ALA A 18 2.33 10.39 12.23
C ALA A 18 3.63 10.86 11.54
N GLN A 19 3.69 10.75 10.20
CA GLN A 19 4.81 11.26 9.41
C GLN A 19 5.08 12.75 9.68
N GLN A 20 4.06 13.57 9.94
CA GLN A 20 4.25 15.00 10.19
C GLN A 20 4.98 15.29 11.51
N GLU A 21 5.20 14.29 12.36
CA GLU A 21 5.89 14.42 13.64
C GLU A 21 7.25 13.70 13.65
N GLY A 22 7.40 12.63 12.86
CA GLY A 22 8.66 11.89 12.74
C GLY A 22 9.63 12.48 11.71
N GLU A 23 10.77 11.82 11.52
CA GLU A 23 11.78 12.12 10.47
C GLU A 23 11.58 11.25 9.22
N THR A 24 10.94 10.09 9.35
CA THR A 24 10.69 9.17 8.24
C THR A 24 9.78 9.80 7.19
N TYR A 25 10.04 9.51 5.91
CA TYR A 25 9.18 9.88 4.79
C TYR A 25 8.53 8.62 4.23
N PHE A 26 7.22 8.69 3.99
CA PHE A 26 6.44 7.61 3.43
C PHE A 26 5.91 8.00 2.06
N GLU A 27 5.81 6.98 1.20
CA GLU A 27 5.06 7.01 -0.04
C GLU A 27 4.18 5.75 -0.06
N SER A 28 2.98 5.87 -0.62
CA SER A 28 2.00 4.77 -0.65
C SER A 28 1.57 4.45 -2.07
N HIS A 29 1.49 3.15 -2.36
CA HIS A 29 1.17 2.62 -3.68
C HIS A 29 0.12 1.51 -3.56
N ILE A 30 -1.05 1.71 -4.16
CA ILE A 30 -2.10 0.69 -4.28
C ILE A 30 -2.18 0.20 -5.71
N PHE A 31 -2.10 -1.11 -5.92
CA PHE A 31 -2.14 -1.71 -7.25
C PHE A 31 -3.47 -2.42 -7.51
N PHE A 32 -4.16 -2.03 -8.58
CA PHE A 32 -5.33 -2.71 -9.10
C PHE A 32 -4.97 -3.54 -10.33
N ASP A 33 -5.15 -4.86 -10.21
CA ASP A 33 -5.22 -5.73 -11.38
C ASP A 33 -6.54 -5.45 -12.14
N ALA A 34 -6.50 -5.43 -13.47
CA ALA A 34 -7.63 -5.02 -14.31
C ALA A 34 -8.21 -3.62 -13.97
N GLY A 35 -7.40 -2.70 -13.44
CA GLY A 35 -7.86 -1.38 -13.01
C GLY A 35 -8.32 -0.45 -14.14
N VAL A 36 -7.83 -0.69 -15.36
CA VAL A 36 -8.22 0.05 -16.56
C VAL A 36 -8.33 -0.88 -17.76
N ARG A 37 -9.19 -0.54 -18.72
CA ARG A 37 -9.22 -1.17 -20.04
C ARG A 37 -9.61 -0.14 -21.09
N ASN A 38 -8.80 0.02 -22.14
CA ASN A 38 -9.07 0.99 -23.21
C ASN A 38 -9.36 2.41 -22.67
N ASN A 39 -8.53 2.90 -21.75
CA ASN A 39 -8.70 4.19 -21.05
C ASN A 39 -9.96 4.33 -20.17
N LYS A 40 -10.76 3.28 -20.00
CA LYS A 40 -11.90 3.27 -19.07
C LYS A 40 -11.49 2.61 -17.75
N ILE A 41 -11.63 3.35 -16.65
CA ILE A 41 -11.35 2.85 -15.29
C ILE A 41 -12.45 1.87 -14.88
N SER A 42 -12.05 0.77 -14.25
CA SER A 42 -12.95 -0.26 -13.72
C SER A 42 -13.68 0.19 -12.45
N GLU A 43 -14.68 -0.57 -12.01
CA GLU A 43 -15.53 -0.21 -10.87
C GLU A 43 -14.77 -0.13 -9.53
N PHE A 44 -13.96 -1.12 -9.17
CA PHE A 44 -13.26 -1.15 -7.87
C PHE A 44 -12.34 0.06 -7.63
N PRO A 45 -11.50 0.50 -8.59
CA PRO A 45 -10.77 1.75 -8.43
C PRO A 45 -11.67 2.98 -8.23
N LEU A 46 -12.84 3.03 -8.87
CA LEU A 46 -13.78 4.15 -8.71
C LEU A 46 -14.37 4.19 -7.30
N ILE A 47 -14.70 3.02 -6.73
CA ILE A 47 -15.13 2.90 -5.33
C ILE A 47 -14.03 3.44 -4.41
N LEU A 48 -12.78 2.98 -4.56
CA LEU A 48 -11.66 3.49 -3.75
C LEU A 48 -11.50 5.02 -3.91
N VAL A 49 -11.60 5.54 -5.13
CA VAL A 49 -11.49 6.98 -5.40
C VAL A 49 -12.61 7.77 -4.75
N SER A 50 -13.84 7.25 -4.69
CA SER A 50 -14.96 7.91 -4.00
C SER A 50 -14.78 8.04 -2.49
N LEU A 51 -13.94 7.20 -1.88
CA LEU A 51 -13.65 7.24 -0.45
C LEU A 51 -12.53 8.24 -0.08
N LEU A 52 -11.80 8.78 -1.05
CA LEU A 52 -10.58 9.57 -0.78
C LEU A 52 -10.85 10.90 -0.08
N GLU A 53 -11.97 11.57 -0.39
CA GLU A 53 -12.29 12.85 0.23
C GLU A 53 -12.65 12.67 1.71
N GLU A 54 -13.44 11.63 2.03
CA GLU A 54 -13.82 11.32 3.42
C GLU A 54 -12.62 10.83 4.24
N THR A 55 -11.77 9.98 3.68
CA THR A 55 -10.72 9.27 4.45
C THR A 55 -9.38 9.99 4.47
N LEU A 56 -8.95 10.52 3.33
CA LEU A 56 -7.63 11.15 3.15
C LEU A 56 -7.71 12.67 2.98
N GLY A 57 -8.91 13.25 2.90
CA GLY A 57 -9.10 14.69 2.71
C GLY A 57 -8.61 15.19 1.36
N VAL A 58 -8.53 14.33 0.35
CA VAL A 58 -8.10 14.69 -1.01
C VAL A 58 -9.24 14.57 -2.00
N LYS A 59 -9.36 15.59 -2.84
CA LYS A 59 -10.38 15.64 -3.89
C LYS A 59 -9.94 14.83 -5.11
N PRO A 60 -10.79 13.96 -5.68
CA PRO A 60 -10.48 13.19 -6.88
C PRO A 60 -10.00 14.04 -8.06
N GLU A 61 -10.52 15.26 -8.21
CA GLU A 61 -10.23 16.17 -9.33
C GLU A 61 -8.80 16.71 -9.31
N HIS A 62 -8.15 16.74 -8.14
CA HIS A 62 -6.77 17.21 -7.99
C HIS A 62 -5.72 16.12 -8.30
N CYS A 63 -6.16 14.99 -8.85
CA CYS A 63 -5.30 13.88 -9.24
C CYS A 63 -4.32 14.30 -10.34
N THR A 64 -3.05 13.93 -10.18
CA THR A 64 -2.09 13.87 -11.29
C THR A 64 -2.21 12.52 -11.98
N LYS A 65 -2.57 12.53 -13.27
CA LYS A 65 -2.72 11.30 -14.08
C LYS A 65 -1.52 11.13 -14.99
N VAL A 66 -0.89 9.96 -14.94
CA VAL A 66 0.26 9.58 -15.77
C VAL A 66 -0.04 8.28 -16.50
N VAL A 67 0.25 8.23 -17.81
CA VAL A 67 0.20 6.98 -18.58
C VAL A 67 1.49 6.20 -18.32
N THR A 68 1.36 4.92 -18.00
CA THR A 68 2.48 4.04 -17.71
C THR A 68 2.52 2.90 -18.73
N PRO A 69 3.67 2.23 -18.92
CA PRO A 69 3.77 1.07 -19.83
C PRO A 69 2.79 -0.06 -19.51
N TYR A 70 2.29 -0.14 -18.26
CA TYR A 70 1.33 -1.14 -17.82
C TYR A 70 -0.11 -0.63 -17.72
N GLY A 71 -0.39 0.65 -17.96
CA GLY A 71 -1.73 1.24 -17.84
C GLY A 71 -1.71 2.70 -17.39
N LEU A 72 -2.27 2.99 -16.22
CA LEU A 72 -2.37 4.34 -15.67
C LEU A 72 -1.88 4.41 -14.23
N LYS A 73 -1.32 5.55 -13.85
CA LYS A 73 -1.05 5.93 -12.46
C LYS A 73 -1.83 7.20 -12.13
N LEU A 74 -2.54 7.18 -11.01
CA LEU A 74 -3.22 8.32 -10.42
C LEU A 74 -2.49 8.67 -9.13
N SER A 75 -2.13 9.92 -8.90
CA SER A 75 -1.39 10.32 -7.70
C SER A 75 -1.85 11.63 -7.09
N TRP A 76 -1.79 11.70 -5.76
CA TRP A 76 -2.14 12.85 -4.94
C TRP A 76 -1.03 13.11 -3.91
N GLY A 77 -0.79 14.38 -3.60
CA GLY A 77 -0.05 14.74 -2.39
C GLY A 77 -1.04 14.89 -1.24
N LEU A 78 -0.91 14.06 -0.20
CA LEU A 78 -1.81 14.09 0.94
C LEU A 78 -1.69 15.41 1.73
N PRO A 79 -2.74 15.81 2.47
CA PRO A 79 -2.69 17.01 3.28
C PRO A 79 -1.51 16.97 4.26
N SER A 80 -0.80 18.09 4.33
CA SER A 80 0.26 18.34 5.30
C SER A 80 -0.02 19.67 5.99
N TYR A 81 0.14 19.69 7.31
CA TYR A 81 -0.16 20.84 8.16
C TYR A 81 1.10 21.55 8.64
N LYS A 82 2.28 20.97 8.38
CA LYS A 82 3.59 21.51 8.74
C LYS A 82 4.40 21.78 7.48
N THR A 83 5.59 22.34 7.64
CA THR A 83 6.55 22.59 6.53
C THR A 83 7.17 21.30 5.97
N LYS A 84 6.77 20.12 6.46
CA LYS A 84 7.28 18.83 6.00
C LYS A 84 6.69 18.45 4.64
N ALA A 85 7.46 17.70 3.86
CA ALA A 85 7.06 17.17 2.57
C ALA A 85 5.75 16.36 2.68
N LYS A 86 4.91 16.48 1.65
CA LYS A 86 3.65 15.73 1.57
C LYS A 86 3.93 14.25 1.32
N MET A 87 3.21 13.38 2.01
CA MET A 87 3.16 11.96 1.66
C MET A 87 2.48 11.82 0.29
N ILE A 88 3.12 11.11 -0.63
CA ILE A 88 2.54 10.83 -1.95
C ILE A 88 1.68 9.56 -1.84
N PHE A 89 0.46 9.65 -2.35
CA PHE A 89 -0.48 8.55 -2.47
C PHE A 89 -0.73 8.26 -3.95
N SER A 90 -0.40 7.04 -4.37
CA SER A 90 -0.49 6.59 -5.75
C SER A 90 -1.38 5.36 -5.91
N ILE A 91 -2.27 5.41 -6.89
CA ILE A 91 -3.06 4.26 -7.35
C ILE A 91 -2.56 3.87 -8.74
N HIS A 92 -2.19 2.60 -8.88
CA HIS A 92 -1.69 1.99 -10.10
C HIS A 92 -2.78 1.12 -10.71
N LEU A 93 -3.20 1.45 -11.93
CA LEU A 93 -4.24 0.77 -12.66
C LEU A 93 -3.61 -0.01 -13.81
N LYS A 94 -3.56 -1.34 -13.68
CA LYS A 94 -3.07 -2.21 -14.74
C LYS A 94 -4.09 -2.33 -15.86
N ASP A 95 -3.64 -2.17 -17.10
CA ASP A 95 -4.38 -2.53 -18.29
C ASP A 95 -4.09 -3.98 -18.69
N ASN A 96 -5.12 -4.82 -18.69
CA ASN A 96 -5.01 -6.24 -19.04
C ASN A 96 -4.78 -6.50 -20.53
N THR A 97 -4.87 -5.46 -21.38
CA THR A 97 -4.47 -5.53 -22.79
C THR A 97 -2.97 -5.29 -22.98
N LEU A 98 -2.32 -4.58 -22.05
CA LEU A 98 -0.88 -4.29 -22.08
C LEU A 98 -0.07 -5.32 -21.30
N VAL A 99 -0.59 -5.76 -20.15
CA VAL A 99 0.06 -6.76 -19.29
C VAL A 99 -0.83 -7.98 -19.17
N LYS A 100 -0.23 -9.15 -19.34
CA LYS A 100 -0.94 -10.44 -19.33
C LYS A 100 -1.82 -10.62 -18.08
N ASN A 101 -3.04 -11.06 -18.30
CA ASN A 101 -4.02 -11.31 -17.24
C ASN A 101 -3.74 -12.65 -16.51
N LYS A 102 -2.73 -12.68 -15.65
CA LYS A 102 -2.56 -13.71 -14.60
C LYS A 102 -1.87 -13.10 -13.38
N LYS A 103 -2.20 -13.61 -12.19
CA LYS A 103 -1.62 -13.20 -10.89
C LYS A 103 -0.10 -13.03 -10.92
N ARG A 104 0.63 -14.01 -11.49
CA ARG A 104 2.09 -13.98 -11.55
C ARG A 104 2.65 -12.84 -12.40
N TRP A 105 1.96 -12.47 -13.49
CA TRP A 105 2.37 -11.35 -14.34
C TRP A 105 2.13 -10.00 -13.67
N SER A 106 1.04 -9.89 -12.91
CA SER A 106 0.77 -8.71 -12.08
C SER A 106 1.87 -8.54 -11.02
N GLN A 107 2.25 -9.61 -10.32
CA GLN A 107 3.36 -9.59 -9.35
C GLN A 107 4.70 -9.16 -9.97
N VAL A 108 5.06 -9.70 -11.14
CA VAL A 108 6.29 -9.31 -11.85
C VAL A 108 6.26 -7.82 -12.21
N MET A 109 5.11 -7.30 -12.64
CA MET A 109 4.96 -5.88 -12.93
C MET A 109 5.14 -5.01 -11.68
N TYR A 110 4.56 -5.41 -10.54
CA TYR A 110 4.73 -4.69 -9.28
C TYR A 110 6.20 -4.67 -8.84
N MET A 111 6.88 -5.81 -8.89
CA MET A 111 8.31 -5.88 -8.54
C MET A 111 9.17 -5.06 -9.48
N SER A 112 8.89 -5.05 -10.79
CA SER A 112 9.60 -4.20 -11.75
C SER A 112 9.46 -2.73 -11.39
N TYR A 113 8.23 -2.27 -11.10
CA TYR A 113 7.97 -0.90 -10.68
C TYR A 113 8.74 -0.53 -9.40
N VAL A 114 8.69 -1.41 -8.40
CA VAL A 114 9.39 -1.21 -7.12
C VAL A 114 10.90 -1.10 -7.31
N LEU A 115 11.50 -1.92 -8.19
CA LEU A 115 12.93 -1.85 -8.49
C LEU A 115 13.31 -0.55 -9.19
N ASP A 116 12.51 -0.09 -10.16
CA ASP A 116 12.72 1.18 -10.84
C ASP A 116 12.61 2.35 -9.85
N PHE A 117 11.60 2.31 -8.98
CA PHE A 117 11.40 3.30 -7.93
C PHE A 117 12.57 3.34 -6.93
N LEU A 118 13.03 2.19 -6.46
CA LEU A 118 14.20 2.10 -5.57
C LEU A 118 15.49 2.58 -6.24
N LYS A 119 15.64 2.36 -7.54
CA LYS A 119 16.80 2.85 -8.28
C LYS A 119 16.81 4.38 -8.27
N ASP A 120 15.66 5.01 -8.50
CA ASP A 120 15.52 6.46 -8.44
C ASP A 120 15.75 6.97 -7.00
N SER A 121 15.23 6.28 -5.96
CA SER A 121 15.45 6.68 -4.57
C SER A 121 16.92 6.54 -4.12
N ALA A 122 17.60 5.47 -4.54
CA ALA A 122 19.00 5.22 -4.21
C ALA A 122 19.94 6.31 -4.76
N THR A 123 19.59 6.93 -5.90
CA THR A 123 20.35 8.07 -6.42
C THR A 123 20.31 9.31 -5.51
N ASN A 124 19.30 9.39 -4.62
CA ASN A 124 19.16 10.47 -3.64
C ASN A 124 19.88 10.19 -2.31
N GLY A 125 20.58 9.06 -2.19
CA GLY A 125 21.48 8.76 -1.06
C GLY A 125 20.81 8.36 0.26
N GLY A 126 19.50 8.07 0.26
CA GLY A 126 18.76 7.63 1.45
C GLY A 126 18.55 6.11 1.50
N GLU A 127 18.50 5.55 2.71
CA GLU A 127 18.04 4.17 2.93
C GLU A 127 16.55 4.05 2.62
N SER A 128 16.19 3.08 1.80
CA SER A 128 14.81 2.89 1.33
C SER A 128 14.32 1.52 1.73
N TYR A 129 13.15 1.47 2.37
CA TYR A 129 12.50 0.24 2.82
C TYR A 129 11.17 0.06 2.10
N ILE A 130 10.77 -1.19 1.89
CA ILE A 130 9.49 -1.53 1.27
C ILE A 130 8.66 -2.31 2.27
N LEU A 131 7.48 -1.78 2.57
CA LEU A 131 6.43 -2.49 3.27
C LEU A 131 5.41 -3.01 2.25
N THR A 132 5.14 -4.31 2.27
CA THR A 132 4.06 -4.92 1.50
C THR A 132 2.99 -5.45 2.45
N THR A 133 1.73 -5.20 2.13
CA THR A 133 0.59 -5.67 2.92
C THR A 133 -0.59 -5.94 1.99
N ASP A 134 -1.47 -6.86 2.41
CA ASP A 134 -2.75 -7.07 1.76
C ASP A 134 -3.71 -5.91 2.07
N ALA A 135 -4.70 -5.70 1.19
CA ALA A 135 -5.61 -4.57 1.25
C ALA A 135 -6.69 -4.70 2.35
N ASP A 136 -6.86 -5.88 2.93
CA ASP A 136 -7.77 -6.20 4.03
C ASP A 136 -7.09 -6.07 5.42
N VAL A 137 -5.80 -5.76 5.46
CA VAL A 137 -5.04 -5.60 6.70
C VAL A 137 -5.19 -4.18 7.25
N MET A 138 -5.63 -4.08 8.51
CA MET A 138 -5.52 -2.85 9.29
C MET A 138 -4.11 -2.74 9.88
N PHE A 139 -3.51 -1.55 9.81
CA PHE A 139 -2.24 -1.28 10.48
C PHE A 139 -2.23 0.11 11.14
N THR A 140 -1.37 0.25 12.14
CA THR A 140 -1.13 1.51 12.85
C THR A 140 0.26 2.05 12.56
N PRO A 141 0.50 3.37 12.72
CA PRO A 141 1.83 3.94 12.62
C PRO A 141 2.85 3.21 13.50
N ASP A 142 2.52 2.94 14.76
CA ASP A 142 3.37 2.20 15.69
C ASP A 142 3.78 0.81 15.16
N SER A 143 2.87 0.12 14.47
CA SER A 143 3.16 -1.20 13.88
C SER A 143 4.16 -1.07 12.72
N VAL A 144 4.03 -0.02 11.91
CA VAL A 144 4.96 0.28 10.80
C VAL A 144 6.33 0.69 11.34
N GLU A 145 6.35 1.55 12.36
CA GLU A 145 7.58 1.99 13.03
C GLU A 145 8.32 0.83 13.70
N ALA A 146 7.60 -0.09 14.35
CA ALA A 146 8.21 -1.28 14.95
C ALA A 146 8.91 -2.17 13.91
N LEU A 147 8.31 -2.32 12.71
CA LEU A 147 8.95 -3.06 11.61
C LEU A 147 10.19 -2.34 11.09
N LEU A 148 10.11 -1.03 10.93
CA LEU A 148 11.23 -0.21 10.48
C LEU A 148 12.38 -0.22 11.48
N ASP A 149 12.09 -0.08 12.77
CA ASP A 149 13.06 -0.10 13.87
C ASP A 149 13.82 -1.44 13.95
N LEU A 150 13.16 -2.56 13.67
CA LEU A 150 13.84 -3.86 13.56
C LEU A 150 14.78 -3.92 12.35
N MET A 151 14.37 -3.38 11.21
CA MET A 151 15.18 -3.34 9.98
C MET A 151 16.36 -2.38 10.06
N THR A 152 16.25 -1.27 10.79
CA THR A 152 17.32 -0.27 10.94
C THR A 152 18.34 -0.65 12.01
N ARG A 153 17.92 -1.39 13.05
CA ARG A 153 18.82 -1.84 14.13
C ARG A 153 19.79 -2.92 13.71
N ASP A 154 19.37 -3.82 12.83
CA ASP A 154 20.18 -4.95 12.40
C ASP A 154 20.28 -5.02 10.87
N THR A 155 21.40 -4.52 10.35
CA THR A 155 21.70 -4.50 8.92
C THR A 155 21.98 -5.88 8.32
N SER A 156 22.06 -6.94 9.14
CA SER A 156 22.14 -8.32 8.65
C SER A 156 20.78 -8.90 8.26
N ILE A 157 19.68 -8.25 8.66
CA ILE A 157 18.32 -8.70 8.36
C ILE A 157 17.87 -8.18 7.00
N GLY A 158 17.48 -9.11 6.12
CA GLY A 158 16.95 -8.77 4.78
C GLY A 158 15.44 -8.51 4.74
N ALA A 159 14.68 -8.99 5.74
CA ALA A 159 13.23 -8.79 5.82
C ALA A 159 12.71 -9.04 7.24
N VAL A 160 11.68 -8.27 7.63
CA VAL A 160 10.91 -8.46 8.86
C VAL A 160 9.44 -8.62 8.49
N CYS A 161 8.72 -9.49 9.21
CA CYS A 161 7.31 -9.74 9.00
C CYS A 161 6.54 -9.59 10.32
N ALA A 162 5.49 -8.77 10.30
CA ALA A 162 4.56 -8.67 11.43
C ALA A 162 3.64 -9.88 11.49
N ARG A 163 3.13 -10.19 12.69
CA ARG A 163 2.05 -11.15 12.87
C ARG A 163 0.71 -10.47 12.58
N THR A 164 -0.14 -11.11 11.80
CA THR A 164 -1.51 -10.68 11.54
C THR A 164 -2.47 -11.34 12.52
N HIS A 165 -3.48 -10.60 12.95
CA HIS A 165 -4.50 -11.07 13.89
C HIS A 165 -5.89 -10.82 13.29
N PRO A 166 -6.77 -11.83 13.22
CA PRO A 166 -8.12 -11.63 12.70
C PRO A 166 -8.90 -10.72 13.65
N MET A 167 -9.69 -9.83 13.08
CA MET A 167 -10.58 -8.93 13.83
C MET A 167 -11.99 -9.52 13.92
N GLY A 168 -12.73 -9.13 14.96
CA GLY A 168 -14.11 -9.56 15.19
C GLY A 168 -14.24 -10.63 16.28
N TYR A 169 -15.36 -11.34 16.30
CA TYR A 169 -15.68 -12.35 17.30
C TYR A 169 -16.46 -13.52 16.70
N GLY A 170 -16.43 -14.66 17.40
CA GLY A 170 -17.22 -15.85 17.07
C GLY A 170 -16.41 -16.99 16.45
N PRO A 171 -17.09 -18.10 16.10
CA PRO A 171 -16.43 -19.34 15.70
C PRO A 171 -15.54 -19.22 14.47
N LEU A 172 -15.88 -18.34 13.52
CA LEU A 172 -15.08 -18.12 12.32
C LEU A 172 -13.74 -17.46 12.65
N VAL A 173 -13.71 -16.49 13.56
CA VAL A 173 -12.47 -15.84 14.02
C VAL A 173 -11.61 -16.86 14.77
N TRP A 174 -12.21 -17.69 15.62
CA TRP A 174 -11.47 -18.76 16.31
C TRP A 174 -10.86 -19.75 15.33
N TYR A 175 -11.59 -20.11 14.27
CA TYR A 175 -11.08 -20.96 13.20
C TYR A 175 -9.91 -20.30 12.46
N GLN A 176 -10.01 -19.00 12.13
CA GLN A 176 -8.91 -18.26 11.51
C GLN A 176 -7.67 -18.20 12.41
N VAL A 177 -7.84 -17.96 13.72
CA VAL A 177 -6.73 -18.00 14.69
C VAL A 177 -6.09 -19.39 14.72
N PHE A 178 -6.91 -20.45 14.73
CA PHE A 178 -6.42 -21.83 14.70
C PHE A 178 -5.66 -22.14 13.41
N GLU A 179 -6.22 -21.85 12.23
CA GLU A 179 -5.55 -22.08 10.95
C GLU A 179 -4.25 -21.29 10.84
N TYR A 180 -4.25 -20.03 11.28
CA TYR A 180 -3.05 -19.22 11.29
C TYR A 180 -1.98 -19.80 12.21
N ALA A 181 -2.36 -20.24 13.41
CA ALA A 181 -1.44 -20.92 14.33
C ALA A 181 -0.90 -22.22 13.72
N VAL A 182 -1.75 -23.04 13.10
CA VAL A 182 -1.32 -24.29 12.46
C VAL A 182 -0.37 -24.02 11.30
N GLY A 183 -0.69 -23.10 10.39
CA GLY A 183 0.17 -22.74 9.27
C GLY A 183 1.54 -22.20 9.71
N HIS A 184 1.61 -21.48 10.82
CA HIS A 184 2.87 -20.94 11.34
C HIS A 184 3.71 -21.94 12.14
N TRP A 185 3.08 -22.95 12.75
CA TRP A 185 3.76 -23.91 13.64
C TRP A 185 4.02 -25.27 12.98
N PHE A 186 3.19 -25.69 12.02
CA PHE A 186 3.27 -27.03 11.40
C PHE A 186 3.69 -27.03 9.93
N GLN A 187 3.70 -25.88 9.25
CA GLN A 187 4.04 -25.77 7.82
C GLN A 187 5.31 -24.93 7.54
N LYS A 188 6.10 -24.62 8.57
CA LYS A 188 7.46 -24.10 8.43
C LYS A 188 8.49 -25.16 8.80
#